data_AF-A0AAD5PEQ9-F1
#
_entry.id   AF-A0AAD5PEQ9-F1
#
_cell.length_a   1.000
_cell.length_b   1.000
_cell.length_c   1.000
_cell.angle_alpha   90.00
_cell.angle_beta   90.00
_cell.angle_gamma   90.00
#
_symmetry.space_group_name_H-M   'P 1'
#
loop_
_entity.id
_entity.type
_entity.pdbx_description
1 polymer ?
#
loop_
_entity_poly.entity_id
_entity_poly.type
_entity_poly.pdbx_seq_one_letter_code
_entity_poly.pdbx_strand_id
1 'polypeptide(L)'
;MAANKSLRRRTTTTNPSTKKKITTKSTKSNGTKKTKATAATTTPIKPTPPSIEVTDASSPEQILHASWKFLYCYQFLSLFRTFLKLPVITIETLEEAIMETKKTTKPGLARSEGSFLADEINSRLVLDTTTIQKDVSLQQLLEQIFSILLKHIQSRQANPTNCHGYLYDYLLDHDDNDDISLSKSKEDWTLFDLSIPEKIRVLKSLIDLMEKTDLMMNLRADIAPETLRLAPIGIDSEGWRYWMFNSTRLYRELPLPQRKGMPMLMGKDYTFELVCDTLETWQECLTRFSTKTRNHNEKALSLEINEIAPQVITKLENRLAAKAREEAKLERLRKLEELPRKRSRRLEIKEDELNKRRRVDEIEQQRIALEKQEREQAKKREKEQKHLEQEQMIQIETDLKNYVYELITSKIDEAIQREDENAAASVTANNENNSNEAESTSLPTTPTPETRTKRRTSPFIRDTPEIAFLQELRGILRKSAKEEDRVEKMQGWATLLDQDNLVSIQKGPHAEIAPLQIGQGLILQGNGVSGDLTSPLLKNILRVYLSTLPKETSDMGMDLTTIRKKLLLDRYTSDERFSGLENFLQDLDLLLPGESERIGVISPQKYAADLLVRIFQKR
;
A
#
# COMPACT_ATOMS: atom_id res chain seq x y z
N MET A 1 38.75 4.13 -58.22
CA MET A 1 38.76 3.16 -59.35
C MET A 1 37.76 2.05 -59.03
N ALA A 2 37.06 1.51 -60.04
CA ALA A 2 36.31 0.23 -60.16
C ALA A 2 35.87 -0.57 -58.89
N ALA A 3 34.68 -1.19 -58.82
CA ALA A 3 33.53 -1.16 -59.72
C ALA A 3 32.23 -1.70 -59.06
N ASN A 4 31.12 -1.09 -59.46
CA ASN A 4 29.74 -1.60 -59.47
C ASN A 4 29.57 -3.13 -59.61
N LYS A 5 28.57 -3.68 -58.90
CA LYS A 5 27.57 -4.56 -59.55
C LYS A 5 26.20 -4.54 -58.88
N SER A 6 25.24 -3.93 -59.57
CA SER A 6 23.81 -4.03 -59.29
C SER A 6 23.24 -5.34 -59.86
N LEU A 7 22.22 -5.93 -59.22
CA LEU A 7 21.20 -6.67 -59.97
C LEU A 7 19.79 -6.42 -59.41
N ARG A 8 18.82 -6.40 -60.33
CA ARG A 8 17.45 -5.91 -60.14
C ARG A 8 16.42 -7.05 -60.05
N ARG A 9 15.33 -6.76 -59.34
CA ARG A 9 13.91 -7.13 -59.63
C ARG A 9 13.57 -8.60 -59.91
N ARG A 10 12.53 -9.09 -59.22
CA ARG A 10 11.26 -9.39 -59.91
C ARG A 10 10.04 -9.28 -59.00
N THR A 11 9.02 -8.61 -59.55
CA THR A 11 7.66 -8.47 -59.01
C THR A 11 6.73 -9.45 -59.73
N THR A 12 5.85 -10.15 -59.02
CA THR A 12 4.65 -10.78 -59.63
C THR A 12 3.48 -10.74 -58.66
N THR A 13 2.53 -9.86 -58.96
CA THR A 13 1.14 -9.88 -58.51
C THR A 13 0.36 -11.06 -59.13
N THR A 14 -0.51 -11.73 -58.37
CA THR A 14 -1.80 -12.24 -58.87
C THR A 14 -2.76 -12.59 -57.71
N ASN A 15 -3.86 -11.85 -57.59
CA ASN A 15 -5.14 -12.38 -57.10
C ASN A 15 -5.78 -13.23 -58.22
N PRO A 16 -6.69 -14.19 -57.92
CA PRO A 16 -8.11 -13.88 -58.21
C PRO A 16 -9.20 -14.62 -57.39
N SER A 17 -10.38 -13.97 -57.39
CA SER A 17 -11.73 -14.58 -57.51
C SER A 17 -12.31 -15.45 -56.39
N THR A 18 -13.12 -14.79 -55.56
CA THR A 18 -14.55 -15.12 -55.33
C THR A 18 -15.16 -16.35 -56.02
N LYS A 19 -15.89 -17.17 -55.24
CA LYS A 19 -17.08 -17.92 -55.71
C LYS A 19 -18.14 -18.02 -54.60
N LYS A 20 -19.26 -17.31 -54.77
CA LYS A 20 -20.52 -17.61 -54.05
C LYS A 20 -21.14 -18.88 -54.66
N LYS A 21 -21.81 -19.70 -53.86
CA LYS A 21 -22.90 -20.56 -54.35
C LYS A 21 -24.06 -20.55 -53.36
N ILE A 22 -25.27 -20.52 -53.91
CA ILE A 22 -26.55 -20.28 -53.24
C ILE A 22 -27.44 -21.51 -53.47
N THR A 23 -28.37 -21.78 -52.54
CA THR A 23 -29.51 -22.74 -52.62
C THR A 23 -29.13 -24.24 -52.79
N THR A 24 -29.94 -25.21 -52.34
CA THR A 24 -31.42 -25.31 -52.32
C THR A 24 -32.03 -25.95 -51.05
N LYS A 25 -33.28 -25.56 -50.75
CA LYS A 25 -34.20 -26.33 -49.90
C LYS A 25 -34.79 -27.50 -50.72
N SER A 26 -35.11 -28.62 -50.07
CA SER A 26 -36.23 -29.49 -50.46
C SER A 26 -36.80 -30.20 -49.22
N THR A 27 -38.01 -30.74 -49.32
CA THR A 27 -38.91 -31.08 -48.21
C THR A 27 -39.66 -32.40 -48.42
N LYS A 28 -40.07 -33.05 -47.31
CA LYS A 28 -41.12 -34.09 -47.20
C LYS A 28 -40.77 -35.48 -47.81
N SER A 29 -41.31 -36.61 -47.33
CA SER A 29 -42.20 -36.94 -46.18
C SER A 29 -42.36 -38.47 -45.98
N ASN A 30 -42.72 -38.90 -44.75
CA ASN A 30 -43.38 -40.18 -44.35
C ASN A 30 -42.61 -41.50 -44.65
N GLY A 31 -42.54 -42.56 -43.81
CA GLY A 31 -43.05 -42.92 -42.47
C GLY A 31 -42.57 -44.38 -42.13
N THR A 32 -43.12 -45.22 -41.23
CA THR A 32 -44.24 -45.09 -40.26
C THR A 32 -44.22 -46.19 -39.15
N LYS A 33 -44.15 -45.81 -37.85
CA LYS A 33 -44.64 -46.54 -36.63
C LYS A 33 -43.98 -47.82 -36.04
N LYS A 34 -44.08 -47.88 -34.69
CA LYS A 34 -43.92 -49.00 -33.68
C LYS A 34 -42.52 -49.17 -33.05
N THR A 35 -42.33 -49.36 -31.73
CA THR A 35 -43.25 -49.29 -30.55
C THR A 35 -42.52 -49.00 -29.23
N LYS A 36 -43.06 -48.03 -28.45
CA LYS A 36 -43.22 -47.95 -26.97
C LYS A 36 -42.27 -48.75 -26.04
N ALA A 37 -41.47 -48.04 -25.24
CA ALA A 37 -41.26 -48.31 -23.81
C ALA A 37 -40.82 -47.01 -23.09
N THR A 38 -41.35 -46.74 -21.90
CA THR A 38 -41.09 -45.53 -21.09
C THR A 38 -40.06 -45.81 -20.00
N ALA A 39 -38.98 -45.02 -19.97
CA ALA A 39 -38.07 -44.89 -18.83
C ALA A 39 -37.79 -43.40 -18.59
N ALA A 40 -37.53 -43.01 -17.34
CA ALA A 40 -37.54 -41.60 -16.93
C ALA A 40 -36.47 -40.75 -17.64
N THR A 41 -36.90 -39.62 -18.22
CA THR A 41 -36.00 -38.64 -18.82
C THR A 41 -35.31 -37.81 -17.73
N THR A 42 -34.17 -38.29 -17.24
CA THR A 42 -33.19 -37.40 -16.61
C THR A 42 -32.66 -36.49 -17.71
N THR A 43 -32.88 -35.18 -17.57
CA THR A 43 -32.36 -34.20 -18.54
C THR A 43 -30.83 -34.22 -18.54
N PRO A 44 -30.17 -34.26 -19.71
CA PRO A 44 -28.71 -34.23 -19.75
C PRO A 44 -28.23 -32.85 -19.31
N ILE A 45 -27.64 -32.81 -18.12
CA ILE A 45 -26.90 -31.64 -17.63
C ILE A 45 -25.80 -31.36 -18.66
N LYS A 46 -25.84 -30.18 -19.29
CA LYS A 46 -24.72 -29.73 -20.13
C LYS A 46 -23.48 -29.69 -19.24
N PRO A 47 -22.34 -30.30 -19.66
CA PRO A 47 -21.12 -30.20 -18.88
C PRO A 47 -20.77 -28.71 -18.71
N THR A 48 -20.64 -28.29 -17.46
CA THR A 48 -20.13 -26.97 -17.11
C THR A 48 -18.73 -26.81 -17.70
N PRO A 49 -18.38 -25.64 -18.28
CA PRO A 49 -17.04 -25.44 -18.77
C PRO A 49 -16.03 -25.53 -17.60
N PRO A 50 -14.86 -26.18 -17.79
CA PRO A 50 -13.86 -26.27 -16.74
C PRO A 50 -13.43 -24.88 -16.27
N SER A 51 -13.40 -24.68 -14.95
CA SER A 51 -13.07 -23.43 -14.28
C SER A 51 -12.19 -23.68 -13.06
N ILE A 52 -11.19 -22.83 -12.87
CA ILE A 52 -10.41 -22.74 -11.63
C ILE A 52 -11.07 -21.69 -10.74
N GLU A 53 -11.47 -22.08 -9.53
CA GLU A 53 -12.16 -21.23 -8.54
C GLU A 53 -11.20 -20.65 -7.50
N VAL A 54 -10.05 -20.14 -7.96
CA VAL A 54 -9.04 -19.47 -7.10
C VAL A 54 -9.17 -17.96 -7.23
N THR A 55 -9.03 -17.26 -6.11
CA THR A 55 -9.11 -15.80 -5.97
C THR A 55 -8.01 -15.30 -5.04
N ASP A 56 -7.79 -13.98 -4.96
CA ASP A 56 -6.83 -13.36 -4.04
C ASP A 56 -7.17 -13.61 -2.54
N ALA A 57 -8.36 -14.15 -2.23
CA ALA A 57 -8.80 -14.58 -0.90
C ALA A 57 -8.68 -16.10 -0.64
N SER A 58 -8.18 -16.88 -1.61
CA SER A 58 -7.92 -18.32 -1.46
C SER A 58 -6.69 -18.58 -0.57
N SER A 59 -6.36 -19.85 -0.28
CA SER A 59 -5.20 -20.14 0.57
C SER A 59 -3.88 -19.72 -0.11
N PRO A 60 -2.84 -19.34 0.67
CA PRO A 60 -1.48 -19.07 0.18
C PRO A 60 -0.96 -20.05 -0.88
N GLU A 61 -1.11 -21.35 -0.62
CA GLU A 61 -0.67 -22.44 -1.48
C GLU A 61 -1.50 -22.50 -2.77
N GLN A 62 -2.83 -22.38 -2.68
CA GLN A 62 -3.72 -22.36 -3.84
C GLN A 62 -3.43 -21.17 -4.77
N ILE A 63 -3.17 -19.99 -4.21
CA ILE A 63 -2.77 -18.78 -4.95
C ILE A 63 -1.47 -19.06 -5.72
N LEU A 64 -0.44 -19.62 -5.06
CA LEU A 64 0.85 -19.93 -5.69
C LEU A 64 0.73 -21.00 -6.77
N HIS A 65 0.00 -22.09 -6.51
CA HIS A 65 -0.15 -23.21 -7.44
C HIS A 65 -0.98 -22.84 -8.68
N ALA A 66 -1.94 -21.92 -8.55
CA ALA A 66 -2.77 -21.48 -9.66
C ALA A 66 -2.20 -20.28 -10.44
N SER A 67 -1.29 -19.52 -9.84
CA SER A 67 -0.73 -18.31 -10.43
C SER A 67 0.26 -18.60 -11.56
N TRP A 68 -0.11 -18.22 -12.79
CA TRP A 68 0.84 -18.26 -13.91
C TRP A 68 2.01 -17.30 -13.72
N LYS A 69 1.80 -16.21 -12.97
CA LYS A 69 2.85 -15.23 -12.64
C LYS A 69 3.93 -15.86 -11.78
N PHE A 70 3.57 -16.67 -10.79
CA PHE A 70 4.52 -17.43 -9.97
C PHE A 70 5.34 -18.43 -10.80
N LEU A 71 4.67 -19.26 -11.61
CA LEU A 71 5.33 -20.25 -12.48
C LEU A 71 6.26 -19.59 -13.51
N TYR A 72 5.86 -18.45 -14.08
CA TYR A 72 6.72 -17.64 -14.95
C TYR A 72 7.96 -17.13 -14.21
N CYS A 73 7.81 -16.57 -13.00
CA CYS A 73 8.93 -16.10 -12.19
C CYS A 73 9.90 -17.25 -11.86
N TYR A 74 9.40 -18.41 -11.44
CA TYR A 74 10.22 -19.59 -11.19
C TYR A 74 11.00 -20.03 -12.44
N GLN A 75 10.32 -20.17 -13.58
CA GLN A 75 10.96 -20.59 -14.83
C GLN A 75 12.04 -19.59 -15.28
N PHE A 76 11.78 -18.29 -15.13
CA PHE A 76 12.74 -17.23 -15.43
C PHE A 76 13.98 -17.34 -14.53
N LEU A 77 13.80 -17.41 -13.21
CA LEU A 77 14.89 -17.51 -12.24
C LEU A 77 15.72 -18.79 -12.44
N SER A 78 15.08 -19.89 -12.87
CA SER A 78 15.74 -21.15 -13.20
C SER A 78 16.59 -21.05 -14.48
N LEU A 79 16.03 -20.51 -15.57
CA LEU A 79 16.74 -20.35 -16.85
C LEU A 79 17.94 -19.40 -16.74
N PHE A 80 17.77 -18.26 -16.06
CA PHE A 80 18.80 -17.22 -15.96
C PHE A 80 19.66 -17.34 -14.68
N ARG A 81 19.55 -18.46 -13.96
CA ARG A 81 20.23 -18.71 -12.68
C ARG A 81 21.74 -18.46 -12.75
N THR A 82 22.40 -19.01 -13.76
CA THR A 82 23.87 -18.90 -13.93
C THR A 82 24.31 -17.47 -14.21
N PHE A 83 23.53 -16.74 -15.02
CA PHE A 83 23.80 -15.34 -15.36
C PHE A 83 23.60 -14.40 -14.16
N LEU A 84 22.48 -14.54 -13.46
CA LEU A 84 22.14 -13.77 -12.27
C LEU A 84 22.93 -14.21 -11.01
N LYS A 85 23.76 -15.26 -11.13
CA LYS A 85 24.55 -15.87 -10.04
C LYS A 85 23.69 -16.29 -8.84
N LEU A 86 22.48 -16.77 -9.12
CA LEU A 86 21.52 -17.21 -8.12
C LEU A 86 21.89 -18.59 -7.53
N PRO A 87 21.56 -18.84 -6.25
CA PRO A 87 21.72 -20.16 -5.62
C PRO A 87 20.86 -21.22 -6.32
N VAL A 88 21.02 -22.50 -5.94
CA VAL A 88 20.11 -23.56 -6.40
C VAL A 88 18.73 -23.27 -5.79
N ILE A 89 17.77 -22.86 -6.62
CA ILE A 89 16.38 -22.61 -6.21
C ILE A 89 15.51 -23.70 -6.83
N THR A 90 14.84 -24.50 -6.00
CA THR A 90 13.76 -25.38 -6.44
C THR A 90 12.42 -24.65 -6.33
N ILE A 91 11.39 -25.13 -7.03
CA ILE A 91 10.07 -24.52 -6.97
C ILE A 91 9.51 -24.54 -5.54
N GLU A 92 9.77 -25.62 -4.78
CA GLU A 92 9.44 -25.74 -3.35
C GLU A 92 10.10 -24.60 -2.53
N THR A 93 11.42 -24.40 -2.68
CA THR A 93 12.14 -23.39 -1.89
C THR A 93 11.71 -21.95 -2.20
N LEU A 94 11.27 -21.68 -3.44
CA LEU A 94 10.73 -20.37 -3.81
C LEU A 94 9.30 -20.17 -3.28
N GLU A 95 8.49 -21.23 -3.29
CA GLU A 95 7.15 -21.25 -2.72
C GLU A 95 7.20 -20.96 -1.21
N GLU A 96 8.02 -21.71 -0.47
CA GLU A 96 8.28 -21.52 0.96
C GLU A 96 8.78 -20.10 1.28
N ALA A 97 9.72 -19.56 0.49
CA ALA A 97 10.25 -18.21 0.67
C ALA A 97 9.21 -17.10 0.42
N ILE A 98 8.30 -17.27 -0.56
CA ILE A 98 7.23 -16.30 -0.80
C ILE A 98 6.14 -16.40 0.28
N MET A 99 5.83 -17.60 0.77
CA MET A 99 4.88 -17.82 1.86
C MET A 99 5.37 -17.26 3.21
N GLU A 100 6.69 -17.10 3.40
CA GLU A 100 7.21 -16.57 4.66
C GLU A 100 6.72 -15.12 4.89
N THR A 101 5.96 -14.95 5.97
CA THR A 101 5.48 -13.66 6.46
C THR A 101 6.44 -13.10 7.51
N LYS A 102 6.34 -11.79 7.79
CA LYS A 102 7.14 -11.13 8.82
C LYS A 102 6.92 -11.83 10.17
N LYS A 103 7.89 -12.65 10.61
CA LYS A 103 7.88 -13.29 11.94
C LYS A 103 7.77 -12.20 12.99
N THR A 104 6.56 -11.98 13.51
CA THR A 104 6.38 -11.08 14.65
C THR A 104 7.09 -11.72 15.83
N THR A 105 8.25 -11.19 16.19
CA THR A 105 8.98 -11.54 17.40
C THR A 105 8.20 -11.03 18.61
N LYS A 106 7.12 -11.73 18.93
CA LYS A 106 6.53 -11.77 20.27
C LYS A 106 7.32 -12.81 21.08
N PRO A 107 8.21 -12.42 22.00
CA PRO A 107 8.81 -13.35 22.94
C PRO A 107 7.77 -13.68 24.02
N GLY A 108 6.97 -14.73 23.78
CA GLY A 108 6.03 -15.27 24.77
C GLY A 108 4.77 -15.89 24.16
N LEU A 109 4.55 -17.19 24.46
CA LEU A 109 3.33 -17.97 24.24
C LEU A 109 2.78 -17.92 22.78
N ALA A 110 3.08 -18.85 21.88
CA ALA A 110 2.94 -20.30 22.04
C ALA A 110 3.79 -21.04 20.99
N ARG A 111 4.84 -21.74 21.45
CA ARG A 111 5.57 -22.69 20.60
C ARG A 111 4.80 -24.02 20.57
N SER A 112 4.14 -24.30 19.46
CA SER A 112 3.71 -25.66 19.12
C SER A 112 4.95 -26.55 19.00
N GLU A 113 4.88 -27.79 19.51
CA GLU A 113 6.02 -28.71 19.60
C GLU A 113 6.61 -29.09 18.23
N GLY A 114 5.85 -28.95 17.14
CA GLY A 114 6.34 -29.13 15.78
C GLY A 114 7.37 -28.08 15.31
N SER A 115 7.41 -26.90 15.93
CA SER A 115 8.30 -25.80 15.51
C SER A 115 9.77 -26.01 15.88
N PHE A 116 10.07 -26.84 16.88
CA PHE A 116 11.44 -27.00 17.37
C PHE A 116 12.29 -27.90 16.46
N LEU A 117 11.66 -28.84 15.75
CA LEU A 117 12.33 -29.71 14.78
C LEU A 117 12.62 -28.99 13.45
N ALA A 118 11.74 -28.10 13.00
CA ALA A 118 11.91 -27.37 11.73
C ALA A 118 13.14 -26.44 11.74
N ASP A 119 13.34 -25.68 12.82
CA ASP A 119 14.49 -24.77 12.95
C ASP A 119 15.83 -25.54 13.08
N GLU A 120 15.84 -26.74 13.66
CA GLU A 120 17.08 -27.55 13.80
C GLU A 120 17.39 -28.39 12.55
N ILE A 121 16.38 -28.96 11.87
CA ILE A 121 16.56 -29.74 10.63
C ILE A 121 17.06 -28.85 9.47
N ASN A 122 16.57 -27.62 9.37
CA ASN A 122 17.02 -26.66 8.36
C ASN A 122 18.49 -26.22 8.54
N SER A 123 19.11 -26.45 9.70
CA SER A 123 20.50 -26.05 9.98
C SER A 123 21.58 -27.07 9.54
N ARG A 124 21.19 -28.23 8.98
CA ARG A 124 22.13 -29.35 8.74
C ARG A 124 21.99 -30.10 7.41
N LEU A 125 21.01 -29.75 6.57
CA LEU A 125 20.88 -30.32 5.22
C LEU A 125 21.78 -29.57 4.21
N VAL A 126 22.53 -30.34 3.43
CA VAL A 126 23.51 -29.95 2.37
C VAL A 126 24.98 -29.88 2.83
N LEU A 127 25.67 -31.01 2.62
CA LEU A 127 27.11 -31.04 2.36
C LEU A 127 27.34 -31.39 0.88
N ASP A 128 28.36 -30.75 0.32
CA ASP A 128 28.93 -30.93 -1.03
C ASP A 128 28.09 -30.53 -2.26
N THR A 129 28.20 -29.25 -2.62
CA THR A 129 28.69 -28.88 -3.97
C THR A 129 29.34 -27.49 -3.97
N THR A 130 30.66 -27.47 -3.75
CA THR A 130 31.61 -26.38 -4.09
C THR A 130 31.19 -24.92 -3.80
N THR A 131 31.51 -24.47 -2.58
CA THR A 131 32.02 -23.11 -2.28
C THR A 131 31.24 -21.88 -2.80
N ILE A 132 30.05 -21.60 -2.23
CA ILE A 132 29.71 -20.29 -1.65
C ILE A 132 28.86 -20.52 -0.38
N GLN A 133 29.22 -19.81 0.70
CA GLN A 133 28.55 -19.51 1.99
C GLN A 133 27.36 -20.36 2.52
N LYS A 134 27.45 -20.67 3.82
CA LYS A 134 26.47 -21.39 4.64
C LYS A 134 25.18 -20.59 4.89
N ASP A 135 24.09 -21.34 5.12
CA ASP A 135 22.90 -20.95 5.89
C ASP A 135 22.25 -19.61 5.51
N VAL A 136 21.85 -19.49 4.23
CA VAL A 136 20.95 -18.43 3.77
C VAL A 136 19.52 -18.74 4.24
N SER A 137 18.92 -17.91 5.08
CA SER A 137 17.51 -18.07 5.47
C SER A 137 16.57 -17.87 4.27
N LEU A 138 15.36 -18.42 4.29
CA LEU A 138 14.38 -18.23 3.21
C LEU A 138 14.06 -16.73 2.98
N GLN A 139 14.02 -15.92 4.05
CA GLN A 139 13.97 -14.46 3.97
C GLN A 139 15.17 -13.87 3.21
N GLN A 140 16.40 -14.25 3.58
CA GLN A 140 17.61 -13.79 2.90
C GLN A 140 17.70 -14.27 1.44
N LEU A 141 17.15 -15.45 1.11
CA LEU A 141 17.06 -15.93 -0.26
C LEU A 141 16.17 -15.00 -1.10
N LEU A 142 15.01 -14.62 -0.56
CA LEU A 142 14.11 -13.68 -1.23
C LEU A 142 14.75 -12.29 -1.36
N GLU A 143 15.33 -11.75 -0.29
CA GLU A 143 16.09 -10.48 -0.30
C GLU A 143 17.25 -10.51 -1.32
N GLN A 144 17.98 -11.63 -1.44
CA GLN A 144 19.02 -11.81 -2.45
C GLN A 144 18.44 -11.73 -3.87
N ILE A 145 17.38 -12.47 -4.17
CA ILE A 145 16.70 -12.43 -5.49
C ILE A 145 16.28 -10.99 -5.83
N PHE A 146 15.57 -10.31 -4.92
CA PHE A 146 15.11 -8.94 -5.15
C PHE A 146 16.28 -7.95 -5.28
N SER A 147 17.31 -8.06 -4.46
CA SER A 147 18.50 -7.18 -4.54
C SER A 147 19.28 -7.35 -5.84
N ILE A 148 19.41 -8.58 -6.35
CA ILE A 148 20.06 -8.88 -7.63
C ILE A 148 19.27 -8.28 -8.79
N LEU A 149 17.94 -8.49 -8.83
CA LEU A 149 17.08 -7.92 -9.86
C LEU A 149 17.14 -6.38 -9.85
N LEU A 150 16.98 -5.73 -8.69
CA LEU A 150 17.07 -4.28 -8.54
C LEU A 150 18.44 -3.72 -8.96
N LYS A 151 19.53 -4.42 -8.63
CA LYS A 151 20.90 -4.03 -9.02
C LYS A 151 21.07 -4.01 -10.53
N HIS A 152 20.51 -4.99 -11.24
CA HIS A 152 20.57 -5.05 -12.71
C HIS A 152 19.66 -4.02 -13.39
N ILE A 153 18.52 -3.67 -12.78
CA ILE A 153 17.56 -2.71 -13.33
C ILE A 153 18.01 -1.25 -13.12
N GLN A 154 18.40 -0.88 -11.90
CA GLN A 154 18.58 0.53 -11.51
C GLN A 154 20.05 0.99 -11.49
N SER A 155 21.03 0.11 -11.75
CA SER A 155 22.47 0.40 -11.67
C SER A 155 22.98 0.89 -10.29
N ARG A 156 22.18 0.69 -9.23
CA ARG A 156 22.49 1.09 -7.84
C ARG A 156 23.19 -0.04 -7.07
N GLN A 157 23.86 0.30 -5.97
CA GLN A 157 24.48 -0.64 -5.00
C GLN A 157 23.41 -1.33 -4.12
N ALA A 158 22.40 -1.94 -4.76
CA ALA A 158 21.39 -2.73 -4.08
C ALA A 158 22.04 -4.00 -3.49
N ASN A 159 21.71 -4.27 -2.22
CA ASN A 159 22.17 -5.40 -1.42
C ASN A 159 21.03 -5.83 -0.47
N PRO A 160 21.10 -7.01 0.18
CA PRO A 160 20.02 -7.49 1.05
C PRO A 160 19.64 -6.54 2.21
N THR A 161 20.56 -5.71 2.69
CA THR A 161 20.28 -4.78 3.82
C THR A 161 19.60 -3.47 3.40
N ASN A 162 19.64 -3.10 2.11
CA ASN A 162 19.02 -1.87 1.59
C ASN A 162 17.97 -2.12 0.49
N CYS A 163 17.74 -3.38 0.10
CA CYS A 163 16.80 -3.72 -0.97
C CYS A 163 15.37 -3.31 -0.65
N HIS A 164 14.95 -3.35 0.63
CA HIS A 164 13.60 -2.89 1.02
C HIS A 164 13.39 -1.40 0.72
N GLY A 165 14.37 -0.54 1.00
CA GLY A 165 14.26 0.89 0.72
C GLY A 165 14.23 1.22 -0.78
N TYR A 166 15.02 0.50 -1.59
CA TYR A 166 14.97 0.64 -3.05
C TYR A 166 13.71 0.04 -3.67
N LEU A 167 13.19 -1.03 -3.08
CA LEU A 167 11.91 -1.61 -3.51
C LEU A 167 10.74 -0.69 -3.15
N TYR A 168 10.76 -0.05 -1.98
CA TYR A 168 9.79 0.98 -1.60
C TYR A 168 9.79 2.15 -2.60
N ASP A 169 10.98 2.68 -2.96
CA ASP A 169 11.09 3.73 -3.98
C ASP A 169 10.54 3.25 -5.33
N TYR A 170 10.88 2.03 -5.75
CA TYR A 170 10.36 1.44 -7.00
C TYR A 170 8.84 1.37 -7.03
N LEU A 171 8.22 0.90 -5.94
CA LEU A 171 6.76 0.78 -5.83
C LEU A 171 6.09 2.16 -5.84
N LEU A 172 6.66 3.15 -5.14
CA LEU A 172 6.16 4.52 -5.13
C LEU A 172 6.24 5.19 -6.52
N ASP A 173 7.29 4.90 -7.29
CA ASP A 173 7.51 5.48 -8.63
C ASP A 173 6.73 4.76 -9.75
N HIS A 174 6.20 3.55 -9.54
CA HIS A 174 5.66 2.68 -10.61
C HIS A 174 4.29 2.02 -10.32
N ASP A 175 3.68 2.22 -9.15
CA ASP A 175 2.31 1.73 -8.88
C ASP A 175 1.25 2.78 -9.28
N ASP A 176 0.99 2.89 -10.58
CA ASP A 176 -0.02 3.80 -11.15
C ASP A 176 -1.48 3.47 -10.75
N ASN A 177 -1.74 2.37 -10.02
CA ASN A 177 -3.10 1.86 -9.75
C ASN A 177 -3.54 1.89 -8.27
N ASP A 178 -2.72 2.41 -7.34
CA ASP A 178 -2.99 2.41 -5.89
C ASP A 178 -3.26 1.01 -5.27
N ASP A 179 -2.90 -0.08 -5.97
CA ASP A 179 -3.22 -1.46 -5.58
C ASP A 179 -2.31 -1.99 -4.44
N ILE A 180 -1.14 -1.38 -4.20
CA ILE A 180 -0.18 -1.79 -3.18
C ILE A 180 -0.19 -0.77 -2.03
N SER A 181 -0.74 -1.19 -0.88
CA SER A 181 -0.90 -0.33 0.30
C SER A 181 0.43 0.02 1.01
N LEU A 182 1.15 1.02 0.51
CA LEU A 182 2.32 1.64 1.14
C LEU A 182 1.93 2.57 2.32
N SER A 183 1.30 2.00 3.36
CA SER A 183 0.80 2.74 4.53
C SER A 183 1.85 3.04 5.62
N LYS A 184 3.07 2.53 5.48
CA LYS A 184 4.16 2.63 6.46
C LYS A 184 5.27 3.56 5.96
N SER A 185 6.01 4.15 6.88
CA SER A 185 7.24 4.88 6.56
C SER A 185 8.24 3.96 5.82
N LYS A 186 9.04 4.55 4.92
CA LYS A 186 10.10 3.85 4.17
C LYS A 186 11.10 3.10 5.06
N GLU A 187 11.26 3.55 6.31
CA GLU A 187 12.21 3.00 7.29
C GLU A 187 11.65 1.79 8.05
N ASP A 188 10.32 1.69 8.25
CA ASP A 188 9.66 0.58 8.95
C ASP A 188 9.07 -0.49 7.99
N TRP A 189 9.06 -0.22 6.67
CA TRP A 189 8.51 -1.10 5.63
C TRP A 189 9.47 -2.22 5.21
N THR A 190 8.94 -3.43 5.03
CA THR A 190 9.69 -4.60 4.55
C THR A 190 8.91 -5.38 3.49
N LEU A 191 9.64 -6.13 2.64
CA LEU A 191 9.07 -7.03 1.62
C LEU A 191 8.07 -8.05 2.21
N PHE A 192 8.27 -8.43 3.48
CA PHE A 192 7.44 -9.41 4.18
C PHE A 192 6.16 -8.81 4.80
N ASP A 193 5.95 -7.49 4.68
CA ASP A 193 4.67 -6.83 4.98
C ASP A 193 3.67 -6.93 3.79
N LEU A 194 4.13 -7.29 2.58
CA LEU A 194 3.29 -7.48 1.40
C LEU A 194 2.51 -8.80 1.43
N SER A 195 1.31 -8.81 0.84
CA SER A 195 0.54 -10.03 0.60
C SER A 195 1.22 -10.94 -0.43
N ILE A 196 0.81 -12.21 -0.51
CA ILE A 196 1.38 -13.17 -1.47
C ILE A 196 1.12 -12.76 -2.93
N PRO A 197 -0.12 -12.36 -3.33
CA PRO A 197 -0.37 -11.79 -4.65
C PRO A 197 0.55 -10.59 -4.95
N GLU A 198 0.71 -9.65 -4.01
CA GLU A 198 1.61 -8.50 -4.17
C GLU A 198 3.07 -8.95 -4.39
N LYS A 199 3.63 -9.81 -3.53
CA LYS A 199 5.00 -10.33 -3.69
C LYS A 199 5.23 -10.92 -5.09
N ILE A 200 4.27 -11.68 -5.62
CA ILE A 200 4.32 -12.26 -6.96
C ILE A 200 4.24 -11.18 -8.05
N ARG A 201 3.30 -10.22 -7.92
CA ARG A 201 3.16 -9.09 -8.86
C ARG A 201 4.45 -8.27 -8.93
N VAL A 202 5.06 -7.94 -7.79
CA VAL A 202 6.30 -7.14 -7.72
C VAL A 202 7.49 -7.92 -8.28
N LEU A 203 7.66 -9.20 -7.92
CA LEU A 203 8.71 -10.05 -8.49
C LEU A 203 8.60 -10.14 -10.02
N LYS A 204 7.38 -10.31 -10.54
CA LYS A 204 7.14 -10.30 -11.99
C LYS A 204 7.44 -8.95 -12.61
N SER A 205 7.00 -7.85 -12.00
CA SER A 205 7.22 -6.48 -12.49
C SER A 205 8.72 -6.18 -12.65
N LEU A 206 9.55 -6.59 -11.68
CA LEU A 206 11.01 -6.49 -11.78
C LEU A 206 11.58 -7.35 -12.92
N ILE A 207 11.11 -8.58 -13.11
CA ILE A 207 11.53 -9.45 -14.22
C ILE A 207 11.15 -8.84 -15.57
N ASP A 208 9.92 -8.35 -15.73
CA ASP A 208 9.41 -7.70 -16.94
C ASP A 208 10.18 -6.41 -17.26
N LEU A 209 10.61 -5.67 -16.24
CA LEU A 209 11.43 -4.47 -16.40
C LEU A 209 12.88 -4.84 -16.75
N MET A 210 13.44 -5.90 -16.16
CA MET A 210 14.75 -6.41 -16.54
C MET A 210 14.77 -6.93 -17.99
N GLU A 211 13.69 -7.56 -18.48
CA GLU A 211 13.54 -7.97 -19.89
C GLU A 211 13.63 -6.78 -20.86
N LYS A 212 13.24 -5.57 -20.43
CA LYS A 212 13.35 -4.33 -21.22
C LYS A 212 14.75 -3.72 -21.22
N THR A 213 15.69 -4.21 -20.40
CA THR A 213 17.07 -3.71 -20.36
C THR A 213 17.91 -4.32 -21.49
N ASP A 214 18.84 -3.53 -22.06
CA ASP A 214 19.76 -3.99 -23.11
C ASP A 214 20.61 -5.21 -22.68
N LEU A 215 20.78 -5.39 -21.37
CA LEU A 215 21.47 -6.54 -20.78
C LEU A 215 20.82 -7.88 -21.17
N MET A 216 19.49 -7.92 -21.19
CA MET A 216 18.73 -9.12 -21.58
C MET A 216 18.73 -9.35 -23.09
N MET A 217 18.86 -8.30 -23.91
CA MET A 217 19.01 -8.43 -25.37
C MET A 217 20.33 -9.11 -25.73
N ASN A 218 21.42 -8.75 -25.05
CA ASN A 218 22.71 -9.41 -25.21
C ASN A 218 22.66 -10.88 -24.75
N LEU A 219 22.01 -11.16 -23.62
CA LEU A 219 21.89 -12.53 -23.07
C LEU A 219 21.05 -13.48 -23.94
N ARG A 220 20.09 -12.93 -24.71
CA ARG A 220 19.28 -13.69 -25.68
C ARG A 220 20.05 -14.12 -26.93
N ALA A 221 21.23 -13.55 -27.20
CA ALA A 221 22.03 -13.93 -28.38
C ALA A 221 22.63 -15.34 -28.26
N ASP A 222 22.95 -15.78 -27.03
CA ASP A 222 23.62 -17.06 -26.76
C ASP A 222 22.67 -18.21 -26.41
N ILE A 223 21.36 -17.94 -26.29
CA ILE A 223 20.35 -18.93 -25.85
C ILE A 223 19.34 -19.17 -26.97
N ALA A 224 19.23 -20.42 -27.43
CA ALA A 224 18.29 -20.80 -28.48
C ALA A 224 16.83 -20.48 -28.07
N PRO A 225 16.02 -19.79 -28.91
CA PRO A 225 14.65 -19.37 -28.58
C PRO A 225 13.74 -20.52 -28.14
N GLU A 226 13.99 -21.73 -28.63
CA GLU A 226 13.28 -22.96 -28.30
C GLU A 226 13.53 -23.40 -26.85
N THR A 227 14.71 -23.11 -26.29
CA THR A 227 15.06 -23.44 -24.89
C THR A 227 14.50 -22.44 -23.88
N LEU A 228 14.10 -21.25 -24.33
CA LEU A 228 13.42 -20.25 -23.50
C LEU A 228 11.95 -20.58 -23.23
N ARG A 229 11.38 -21.56 -23.95
CA ARG A 229 9.97 -21.96 -23.85
C ARG A 229 9.87 -23.39 -23.34
N LEU A 230 9.12 -23.59 -22.26
CA LEU A 230 8.64 -24.93 -21.94
C LEU A 230 7.71 -25.41 -23.06
N ALA A 231 7.84 -26.66 -23.47
CA ALA A 231 6.86 -27.33 -24.30
C ALA A 231 5.78 -27.95 -23.39
N PRO A 232 4.48 -27.87 -23.75
CA PRO A 232 3.46 -28.64 -23.06
C PRO A 232 3.58 -30.12 -23.41
N ILE A 233 3.36 -30.99 -22.43
CA ILE A 233 3.36 -32.46 -22.56
C ILE A 233 2.20 -32.90 -23.47
N GLY A 234 1.06 -32.22 -23.38
CA GLY A 234 -0.08 -32.55 -24.22
C GLY A 234 -1.35 -31.85 -23.80
N ILE A 235 -2.44 -32.30 -24.41
CA ILE A 235 -3.79 -31.77 -24.20
C ILE A 235 -4.74 -32.96 -24.01
N ASP A 236 -5.59 -32.92 -22.99
CA ASP A 236 -6.57 -33.99 -22.74
C ASP A 236 -7.85 -33.85 -23.58
N SER A 237 -8.88 -34.66 -23.26
CA SER A 237 -10.16 -34.68 -23.96
C SER A 237 -11.08 -33.50 -23.63
N GLU A 238 -10.86 -32.81 -22.50
CA GLU A 238 -11.58 -31.59 -22.08
C GLU A 238 -10.89 -30.32 -22.61
N GLY A 239 -9.62 -30.43 -23.00
CA GLY A 239 -8.81 -29.36 -23.58
C GLY A 239 -7.81 -28.73 -22.60
N TRP A 240 -7.64 -29.29 -21.40
CA TRP A 240 -6.60 -28.86 -20.47
C TRP A 240 -5.23 -29.15 -21.05
N ARG A 241 -4.29 -28.24 -20.84
CA ARG A 241 -2.91 -28.37 -21.31
C ARG A 241 -1.98 -28.73 -20.15
N TYR A 242 -1.18 -29.78 -20.30
CA TYR A 242 -0.32 -30.29 -19.23
C TYR A 242 1.12 -29.80 -19.40
N TRP A 243 1.75 -29.46 -18.28
CA TRP A 243 3.05 -28.79 -18.21
C TRP A 243 3.92 -29.41 -17.12
N MET A 244 5.23 -29.57 -17.40
CA MET A 244 6.20 -30.08 -16.42
C MET A 244 7.08 -28.95 -15.87
N PHE A 245 7.07 -28.76 -14.55
CA PHE A 245 7.95 -27.83 -13.85
C PHE A 245 8.89 -28.58 -12.90
N ASN A 246 10.13 -28.09 -12.76
CA ASN A 246 11.20 -28.65 -11.91
C ASN A 246 11.52 -30.15 -12.15
N SER A 247 11.08 -30.73 -13.27
CA SER A 247 11.12 -32.19 -13.54
C SER A 247 10.47 -33.07 -12.45
N THR A 248 9.58 -32.51 -11.62
CA THR A 248 8.92 -33.25 -10.51
C THR A 248 7.46 -32.87 -10.30
N ARG A 249 7.00 -31.70 -10.76
CA ARG A 249 5.63 -31.22 -10.54
C ARG A 249 4.83 -31.10 -11.83
N LEU A 250 3.72 -31.82 -11.93
CA LEU A 250 2.80 -31.79 -13.05
C LEU A 250 1.71 -30.74 -12.81
N TYR A 251 1.58 -29.80 -13.73
CA TYR A 251 0.51 -28.79 -13.71
C TYR A 251 -0.39 -28.95 -14.94
N ARG A 252 -1.64 -28.51 -14.82
CA ARG A 252 -2.56 -28.33 -15.96
C ARG A 252 -3.03 -26.89 -16.06
N GLU A 253 -3.27 -26.41 -17.27
CA GLU A 253 -3.70 -25.04 -17.60
C GLU A 253 -5.08 -25.04 -18.27
N LEU A 254 -5.89 -24.04 -17.93
CA LEU A 254 -7.25 -23.85 -18.40
C LEU A 254 -7.38 -23.88 -19.95
N PRO A 255 -8.36 -24.60 -20.53
CA PRO A 255 -8.51 -24.70 -21.99
C PRO A 255 -8.63 -23.35 -22.72
N LEU A 256 -7.80 -23.19 -23.75
CA LEU A 256 -7.70 -22.00 -24.61
C LEU A 256 -8.67 -22.07 -25.81
N PRO A 257 -9.71 -21.21 -25.90
CA PRO A 257 -10.57 -21.16 -27.09
C PRO A 257 -9.84 -20.52 -28.28
N GLN A 258 -9.57 -21.31 -29.33
CA GLN A 258 -8.67 -20.99 -30.46
C GLN A 258 -8.91 -19.68 -31.23
N ARG A 259 -10.02 -18.96 -31.01
CA ARG A 259 -10.33 -17.68 -31.68
C ARG A 259 -10.46 -16.47 -30.74
N LYS A 260 -10.42 -16.66 -29.42
CA LYS A 260 -10.60 -15.58 -28.41
C LYS A 260 -9.74 -15.75 -27.14
N GLY A 261 -8.87 -16.76 -27.08
CA GLY A 261 -8.20 -17.18 -25.84
C GLY A 261 -7.23 -16.18 -25.22
N MET A 262 -6.35 -15.54 -26.01
CA MET A 262 -5.30 -14.68 -25.45
C MET A 262 -5.82 -13.49 -24.62
N PRO A 263 -6.81 -12.69 -25.08
CA PRO A 263 -7.40 -11.64 -24.24
C PRO A 263 -8.10 -12.18 -22.99
N MET A 264 -8.60 -13.43 -23.02
CA MET A 264 -9.31 -14.03 -21.90
C MET A 264 -8.38 -14.53 -20.79
N LEU A 265 -7.16 -14.99 -21.11
CA LEU A 265 -6.14 -15.32 -20.12
C LEU A 265 -5.37 -14.08 -19.64
N MET A 266 -5.15 -13.07 -20.49
CA MET A 266 -4.48 -11.82 -20.10
C MET A 266 -5.19 -11.07 -18.95
N GLY A 267 -6.48 -11.32 -18.75
CA GLY A 267 -7.27 -10.78 -17.62
C GLY A 267 -7.49 -11.76 -16.45
N LYS A 268 -6.78 -12.89 -16.39
CA LYS A 268 -6.85 -13.84 -15.28
C LYS A 268 -5.46 -14.12 -14.70
N ASP A 269 -5.32 -13.90 -13.39
CA ASP A 269 -4.08 -14.21 -12.67
C ASP A 269 -3.95 -15.70 -12.31
N TYR A 270 -5.08 -16.42 -12.24
CA TYR A 270 -5.16 -17.84 -11.90
C TYR A 270 -5.62 -18.65 -13.12
N THR A 271 -4.70 -19.43 -13.70
CA THR A 271 -4.94 -20.23 -14.92
C THR A 271 -4.38 -21.64 -14.85
N PHE A 272 -3.62 -21.97 -13.80
CA PHE A 272 -3.01 -23.28 -13.58
C PHE A 272 -3.66 -24.04 -12.41
N GLU A 273 -3.40 -25.33 -12.34
CA GLU A 273 -3.75 -26.21 -11.23
C GLU A 273 -2.62 -27.26 -11.08
N LEU A 274 -2.16 -27.48 -9.85
CA LEU A 274 -1.18 -28.52 -9.54
C LEU A 274 -1.88 -29.89 -9.52
N VAL A 275 -1.38 -30.85 -10.32
CA VAL A 275 -1.97 -32.18 -10.50
C VAL A 275 -1.16 -33.26 -9.77
N CYS A 276 0.18 -33.15 -9.79
CA CYS A 276 1.07 -34.10 -9.10
C CYS A 276 2.32 -33.40 -8.55
N ASP A 277 2.68 -33.72 -7.32
CA ASP A 277 3.81 -33.15 -6.56
C ASP A 277 4.48 -34.17 -5.62
N THR A 278 3.67 -35.10 -5.12
CA THR A 278 3.97 -36.17 -4.18
C THR A 278 4.07 -37.52 -4.90
N LEU A 279 4.70 -38.50 -4.25
CA LEU A 279 4.82 -39.85 -4.80
C LEU A 279 3.44 -40.51 -5.02
N GLU A 280 2.51 -40.28 -4.10
CA GLU A 280 1.14 -40.81 -4.13
C GLU A 280 0.33 -40.23 -5.30
N THR A 281 0.33 -38.89 -5.49
CA THR A 281 -0.38 -38.25 -6.62
C THR A 281 0.18 -38.66 -7.98
N TRP A 282 1.49 -38.88 -8.09
CA TRP A 282 2.10 -39.43 -9.31
C TRP A 282 1.69 -40.89 -9.59
N GLN A 283 1.54 -41.72 -8.55
CA GLN A 283 1.02 -43.08 -8.68
C GLN A 283 -0.46 -43.09 -9.07
N GLU A 284 -1.30 -42.24 -8.47
CA GLU A 284 -2.70 -42.07 -8.85
C GLU A 284 -2.83 -41.59 -10.30
N CYS A 285 -2.04 -40.59 -10.70
CA CYS A 285 -1.98 -40.08 -12.06
C CYS A 285 -1.71 -41.20 -13.09
N LEU A 286 -0.76 -42.09 -12.80
CA LEU A 286 -0.49 -43.26 -13.63
C LEU A 286 -1.72 -44.17 -13.75
N THR A 287 -2.44 -44.44 -12.66
CA THR A 287 -3.67 -45.25 -12.74
C THR A 287 -4.77 -44.60 -13.59
N ARG A 288 -4.92 -43.26 -13.50
CA ARG A 288 -5.89 -42.48 -14.28
C ARG A 288 -5.58 -42.55 -15.78
N PHE A 289 -4.33 -42.30 -16.16
CA PHE A 289 -3.88 -42.31 -17.55
C PHE A 289 -3.53 -43.72 -18.09
N SER A 290 -3.54 -44.77 -17.26
CA SER A 290 -3.37 -46.17 -17.68
C SER A 290 -4.60 -46.73 -18.41
N THR A 291 -5.76 -46.07 -18.36
CA THR A 291 -6.94 -46.53 -19.10
C THR A 291 -6.76 -46.32 -20.60
N LYS A 292 -7.15 -47.30 -21.43
CA LYS A 292 -7.00 -47.23 -22.90
C LYS A 292 -8.04 -46.27 -23.50
N THR A 293 -7.75 -44.98 -23.45
CA THR A 293 -8.61 -43.92 -23.99
C THR A 293 -8.73 -44.06 -25.52
N ARG A 294 -9.92 -43.71 -26.05
CA ARG A 294 -10.17 -43.71 -27.50
C ARG A 294 -9.84 -42.37 -28.16
N ASN A 295 -9.58 -41.32 -27.38
CA ASN A 295 -9.23 -40.00 -27.90
C ASN A 295 -7.74 -39.95 -28.24
N HIS A 296 -7.40 -39.50 -29.45
CA HIS A 296 -6.03 -39.43 -29.94
C HIS A 296 -5.14 -38.53 -29.08
N ASN A 297 -5.64 -37.36 -28.64
CA ASN A 297 -4.84 -36.39 -27.90
C ASN A 297 -4.53 -36.89 -26.47
N GLU A 298 -5.56 -37.42 -25.81
CA GLU A 298 -5.45 -38.02 -24.48
C GLU A 298 -4.58 -39.28 -24.48
N LYS A 299 -4.57 -40.04 -25.58
CA LYS A 299 -3.66 -41.18 -25.79
C LYS A 299 -2.21 -40.75 -26.02
N ALA A 300 -1.96 -39.62 -26.68
CA ALA A 300 -0.61 -39.07 -26.82
C ALA A 300 -0.09 -38.58 -25.45
N LEU A 301 -0.91 -37.81 -24.74
CA LEU A 301 -0.63 -37.34 -23.38
C LEU A 301 -0.35 -38.51 -22.42
N SER A 302 -1.16 -39.58 -22.46
CA SER A 302 -0.94 -40.73 -21.58
C SER A 302 0.34 -41.50 -21.90
N LEU A 303 0.78 -41.55 -23.17
CA LEU A 303 2.07 -42.15 -23.51
C LEU A 303 3.23 -41.34 -22.92
N GLU A 304 3.24 -40.02 -23.06
CA GLU A 304 4.29 -39.16 -22.49
C GLU A 304 4.31 -39.20 -20.95
N ILE A 305 3.14 -39.17 -20.29
CA ILE A 305 3.05 -39.30 -18.83
C ILE A 305 3.60 -40.66 -18.36
N ASN A 306 3.31 -41.76 -19.07
CA ASN A 306 3.85 -43.09 -18.73
C ASN A 306 5.37 -43.20 -18.94
N GLU A 307 5.98 -42.41 -19.83
CA GLU A 307 7.44 -42.35 -20.01
C GLU A 307 8.14 -41.50 -18.93
N ILE A 308 7.52 -40.39 -18.54
CA ILE A 308 8.08 -39.42 -17.59
C ILE A 308 7.91 -39.88 -16.13
N ALA A 309 6.72 -40.35 -15.75
CA ALA A 309 6.37 -40.61 -14.36
C ALA A 309 7.31 -41.59 -13.62
N PRO A 310 7.78 -42.72 -14.21
CA PRO A 310 8.72 -43.62 -13.53
C PRO A 310 10.04 -42.93 -13.16
N GLN A 311 10.51 -42.00 -14.00
CA GLN A 311 11.73 -41.22 -13.74
C GLN A 311 11.51 -40.21 -12.60
N VAL A 312 10.31 -39.61 -12.54
CA VAL A 312 9.92 -38.69 -11.47
C VAL A 312 9.77 -39.41 -10.14
N ILE A 313 9.07 -40.54 -10.10
CA ILE A 313 8.89 -41.38 -8.90
C ILE A 313 10.26 -41.79 -8.36
N THR A 314 11.16 -42.31 -9.20
CA THR A 314 12.52 -42.68 -8.81
C THR A 314 13.30 -41.49 -8.19
N LYS A 315 13.14 -40.27 -8.73
CA LYS A 315 13.75 -39.06 -8.14
C LYS A 315 13.15 -38.70 -6.79
N LEU A 316 11.82 -38.81 -6.63
CA LEU A 316 11.12 -38.52 -5.37
C LEU A 316 11.50 -39.53 -4.27
N GLU A 317 11.55 -40.82 -4.58
CA GLU A 317 12.00 -41.89 -3.66
C GLU A 317 13.43 -41.64 -3.16
N ASN A 318 14.37 -41.35 -4.08
CA ASN A 318 15.75 -41.04 -3.72
C ASN A 318 15.85 -39.79 -2.82
N ARG A 319 15.02 -38.77 -3.06
CA ARG A 319 14.96 -37.55 -2.23
C ARG A 319 14.44 -37.84 -0.81
N LEU A 320 13.40 -38.66 -0.68
CA LEU A 320 12.85 -39.07 0.62
C LEU A 320 13.84 -39.95 1.40
N ALA A 321 14.47 -40.92 0.72
CA ALA A 321 15.50 -41.77 1.30
C ALA A 321 16.75 -40.98 1.76
N ALA A 322 17.12 -39.90 1.05
CA ALA A 322 18.19 -39.00 1.47
C ALA A 322 17.82 -38.27 2.78
N LYS A 323 16.63 -37.65 2.86
CA LYS A 323 16.15 -37.00 4.10
C LYS A 323 16.15 -37.95 5.30
N ALA A 324 15.58 -39.14 5.15
CA ALA A 324 15.54 -40.15 6.22
C ALA A 324 16.95 -40.60 6.69
N ARG A 325 17.93 -40.66 5.80
CA ARG A 325 19.34 -40.96 6.17
C ARG A 325 19.98 -39.85 6.98
N GLU A 326 19.60 -38.60 6.76
CA GLU A 326 20.15 -37.46 7.52
C GLU A 326 19.49 -37.30 8.88
N GLU A 327 18.17 -37.47 8.97
CA GLU A 327 17.45 -37.55 10.25
C GLU A 327 17.99 -38.69 11.12
N ALA A 328 18.21 -39.89 10.55
CA ALA A 328 18.82 -41.02 11.26
C ALA A 328 20.28 -40.75 11.71
N LYS A 329 21.05 -39.92 11.00
CA LYS A 329 22.38 -39.46 11.45
C LYS A 329 22.26 -38.49 12.62
N LEU A 330 21.33 -37.53 12.54
CA LEU A 330 21.09 -36.53 13.58
C LEU A 330 20.63 -37.18 14.88
N GLU A 331 19.66 -38.07 14.79
CA GLU A 331 19.12 -38.84 15.92
C GLU A 331 20.19 -39.75 16.56
N ARG A 332 21.06 -40.34 15.75
CA ARG A 332 22.23 -41.09 16.25
C ARG A 332 23.25 -40.19 16.94
N LEU A 333 23.42 -38.95 16.50
CA LEU A 333 24.31 -37.96 17.11
C LEU A 333 23.77 -37.49 18.47
N ARG A 334 22.46 -37.20 18.55
CA ARG A 334 21.74 -36.86 19.77
C ARG A 334 21.82 -37.97 20.83
N LYS A 335 21.54 -39.22 20.44
CA LYS A 335 21.70 -40.39 21.31
C LYS A 335 23.14 -40.65 21.77
N LEU A 336 24.14 -40.13 21.05
CA LEU A 336 25.57 -40.18 21.45
C LEU A 336 25.95 -39.08 22.45
N GLU A 337 25.15 -38.02 22.55
CA GLU A 337 25.29 -36.93 23.54
C GLU A 337 24.55 -37.26 24.85
N GLU A 338 23.39 -37.91 24.75
CA GLU A 338 22.58 -38.37 25.91
C GLU A 338 23.22 -39.56 26.68
N LEU A 339 24.26 -40.21 26.12
CA LEU A 339 24.96 -41.31 26.79
C LEU A 339 25.82 -40.81 27.98
N PRO A 340 25.58 -41.30 29.22
CA PRO A 340 26.34 -40.86 30.40
C PRO A 340 27.80 -41.29 30.31
N ARG A 341 28.65 -40.35 29.90
CA ARG A 341 30.10 -40.53 29.83
C ARG A 341 30.66 -40.71 31.24
N LYS A 342 31.07 -41.94 31.60
CA LYS A 342 31.79 -42.25 32.84
C LYS A 342 33.07 -41.40 32.91
N ARG A 343 33.01 -40.28 33.65
CA ARG A 343 34.14 -39.36 33.85
C ARG A 343 34.76 -39.55 35.23
N SER A 344 36.04 -39.23 35.30
CA SER A 344 36.80 -39.23 36.55
C SER A 344 36.31 -38.10 37.48
N ARG A 345 36.23 -38.39 38.78
CA ARG A 345 35.87 -37.46 39.89
C ARG A 345 36.68 -36.15 39.91
N ARG A 346 37.84 -36.10 39.24
CA ARG A 346 38.66 -34.89 39.08
C ARG A 346 38.14 -33.92 38.00
N LEU A 347 37.40 -34.40 37.01
CA LEU A 347 36.73 -33.57 36.01
C LEU A 347 35.40 -33.01 36.54
N GLU A 348 34.66 -33.83 37.30
CA GLU A 348 33.38 -33.49 37.94
C GLU A 348 33.47 -32.21 38.78
N ILE A 349 34.47 -32.08 39.66
CA ILE A 349 34.69 -30.87 40.48
C ILE A 349 34.93 -29.61 39.63
N LYS A 350 35.67 -29.75 38.52
CA LYS A 350 35.95 -28.62 37.61
C LYS A 350 34.72 -28.25 36.78
N GLU A 351 33.88 -29.24 36.45
CA GLU A 351 32.64 -29.08 35.69
C GLU A 351 31.54 -28.46 36.57
N ASP A 352 31.47 -28.80 37.86
CA ASP A 352 30.59 -28.14 38.85
C ASP A 352 30.94 -26.67 39.08
N GLU A 353 32.23 -26.31 39.14
CA GLU A 353 32.65 -24.92 39.23
C GLU A 353 32.28 -24.14 37.95
N LEU A 354 32.42 -24.77 36.78
CA LEU A 354 32.02 -24.22 35.49
C LEU A 354 30.49 -24.06 35.38
N ASN A 355 29.72 -25.02 35.90
CA ASN A 355 28.26 -24.96 35.96
C ASN A 355 27.76 -23.88 36.93
N LYS A 356 28.46 -23.64 38.05
CA LYS A 356 28.15 -22.51 38.94
C LYS A 356 28.39 -21.17 38.25
N ARG A 357 29.48 -21.02 37.49
CA ARG A 357 29.75 -19.81 36.68
C ARG A 357 28.66 -19.62 35.62
N ARG A 358 28.34 -20.68 34.85
CA ARG A 358 27.24 -20.66 33.86
C ARG A 358 25.90 -20.24 34.45
N ARG A 359 25.52 -20.72 35.64
CA ARG A 359 24.27 -20.28 36.30
C ARG A 359 24.27 -18.80 36.68
N VAL A 360 25.42 -18.23 37.05
CA VAL A 360 25.55 -16.79 37.31
C VAL A 360 25.44 -16.01 35.98
N ASP A 361 26.12 -16.48 34.93
CA ASP A 361 26.04 -15.89 33.59
C ASP A 361 24.61 -15.97 33.01
N GLU A 362 23.89 -17.08 33.24
CA GLU A 362 22.49 -17.27 32.85
C GLU A 362 21.53 -16.31 33.58
N ILE A 363 21.73 -16.08 34.89
CA ILE A 363 20.93 -15.12 35.68
C ILE A 363 21.20 -13.68 35.19
N GLU A 364 22.45 -13.35 34.89
CA GLU A 364 22.81 -12.02 34.36
C GLU A 364 22.26 -11.82 32.94
N GLN A 365 22.34 -12.84 32.08
CA GLN A 365 21.69 -12.83 30.76
C GLN A 365 20.17 -12.68 30.85
N GLN A 366 19.52 -13.32 31.83
CA GLN A 366 18.08 -13.13 32.08
C GLN A 366 17.75 -11.69 32.51
N ARG A 367 18.58 -11.07 33.36
CA ARG A 367 18.42 -9.65 33.73
C ARG A 367 18.58 -8.71 32.54
N ILE A 368 19.64 -8.90 31.74
CA ILE A 368 19.89 -8.10 30.53
C ILE A 368 18.76 -8.29 29.50
N ALA A 369 18.23 -9.51 29.36
CA ALA A 369 17.10 -9.79 28.48
C ALA A 369 15.81 -9.09 28.96
N LEU A 370 15.53 -9.09 30.27
CA LEU A 370 14.37 -8.42 30.86
C LEU A 370 14.48 -6.89 30.72
N GLU A 371 15.64 -6.31 31.04
CA GLU A 371 15.86 -4.86 30.85
C GLU A 371 15.74 -4.46 29.38
N LYS A 372 16.26 -5.27 28.45
CA LYS A 372 16.09 -5.04 27.02
C LYS A 372 14.61 -5.09 26.61
N GLN A 373 13.85 -6.05 27.13
CA GLN A 373 12.41 -6.16 26.89
C GLN A 373 11.64 -4.95 27.46
N GLU A 374 11.98 -4.45 28.64
CA GLU A 374 11.40 -3.23 29.20
C GLU A 374 11.72 -1.99 28.36
N ARG A 375 12.98 -1.83 27.91
CA ARG A 375 13.38 -0.74 27.01
C ARG A 375 12.64 -0.81 25.66
N GLU A 376 12.42 -2.01 25.12
CA GLU A 376 11.62 -2.21 23.89
C GLU A 376 10.13 -1.90 24.12
N GLN A 377 9.54 -2.31 25.24
CA GLN A 377 8.17 -1.96 25.61
C GLN A 377 8.00 -0.45 25.84
N ALA A 378 8.94 0.21 26.52
CA ALA A 378 8.92 1.64 26.76
C ALA A 378 8.96 2.42 25.43
N LYS A 379 9.89 2.07 24.53
CA LYS A 379 9.94 2.63 23.17
C LYS A 379 8.66 2.38 22.36
N LYS A 380 8.03 1.21 22.52
CA LYS A 380 6.75 0.92 21.86
C LYS A 380 5.62 1.80 22.38
N ARG A 381 5.49 1.94 23.70
CA ARG A 381 4.49 2.83 24.33
C ARG A 381 4.72 4.29 23.94
N GLU A 382 5.96 4.73 23.88
CA GLU A 382 6.32 6.10 23.43
C GLU A 382 5.93 6.33 21.96
N LYS A 383 6.20 5.37 21.06
CA LYS A 383 5.75 5.42 19.66
C LYS A 383 4.21 5.44 19.55
N GLU A 384 3.53 4.58 20.30
CA GLU A 384 2.06 4.51 20.33
C GLU A 384 1.43 5.82 20.85
N GLN A 385 2.01 6.41 21.90
CA GLN A 385 1.57 7.70 22.43
C GLN A 385 1.77 8.85 21.43
N LYS A 386 2.93 8.91 20.76
CA LYS A 386 3.19 9.92 19.71
C LYS A 386 2.24 9.76 18.52
N HIS A 387 1.90 8.53 18.13
CA HIS A 387 0.92 8.26 17.08
C HIS A 387 -0.47 8.77 17.47
N LEU A 388 -0.96 8.42 18.67
CA LEU A 388 -2.26 8.86 19.16
C LEU A 388 -2.36 10.39 19.28
N GLU A 389 -1.31 11.05 19.79
CA GLU A 389 -1.26 12.52 19.82
C GLU A 389 -1.25 13.13 18.40
N GLN A 390 -0.60 12.47 17.42
CA GLN A 390 -0.61 12.91 16.01
C GLN A 390 -1.97 12.72 15.35
N GLU A 391 -2.70 11.64 15.65
CA GLU A 391 -4.08 11.42 15.19
C GLU A 391 -5.03 12.47 15.77
N GLN A 392 -4.94 12.76 17.07
CA GLN A 392 -5.70 13.83 17.73
C GLN A 392 -5.42 15.20 17.08
N MET A 393 -4.15 15.51 16.79
CA MET A 393 -3.76 16.73 16.08
C MET A 393 -4.42 16.83 14.70
N ILE A 394 -4.40 15.74 13.91
CA ILE A 394 -5.02 15.72 12.58
C ILE A 394 -6.53 15.94 12.68
N GLN A 395 -7.20 15.28 13.64
CA GLN A 395 -8.64 15.39 13.88
C GLN A 395 -9.04 16.83 14.25
N ILE A 396 -8.34 17.45 15.20
CA ILE A 396 -8.61 18.84 15.60
C ILE A 396 -8.33 19.79 14.42
N GLU A 397 -7.31 19.52 13.60
CA GLU A 397 -7.09 20.30 12.38
C GLU A 397 -8.15 20.11 11.30
N THR A 398 -8.87 19.00 11.24
CA THR A 398 -10.04 18.87 10.36
C THR A 398 -11.25 19.59 10.95
N ASP A 399 -11.47 19.46 12.26
CA ASP A 399 -12.61 20.07 12.95
C ASP A 399 -12.54 21.59 12.92
N LEU A 400 -11.35 22.18 13.14
CA LEU A 400 -11.12 23.62 12.98
C LEU A 400 -11.38 24.13 11.55
N LYS A 401 -11.03 23.34 10.52
CA LYS A 401 -11.30 23.73 9.11
C LYS A 401 -12.79 23.65 8.79
N ASN A 402 -13.46 22.60 9.26
CA ASN A 402 -14.90 22.40 9.09
C ASN A 402 -15.66 23.53 9.79
N TYR A 403 -15.31 23.86 11.03
CA TYR A 403 -15.88 24.96 11.79
C TYR A 403 -15.76 26.31 11.05
N VAL A 404 -14.59 26.67 10.52
CA VAL A 404 -14.43 27.93 9.77
C VAL A 404 -15.26 27.92 8.49
N TYR A 405 -15.36 26.79 7.79
CA TYR A 405 -16.18 26.64 6.60
C TYR A 405 -17.69 26.75 6.89
N GLU A 406 -18.15 26.13 7.98
CA GLU A 406 -19.54 26.20 8.46
C GLU A 406 -19.91 27.60 8.93
N LEU A 407 -19.05 28.25 9.72
CA LEU A 407 -19.23 29.63 10.19
C LEU A 407 -19.37 30.61 9.02
N ILE A 408 -18.48 30.53 8.02
CA ILE A 408 -18.55 31.39 6.82
C ILE A 408 -19.80 31.07 6.01
N THR A 409 -20.21 29.80 5.93
CA THR A 409 -21.45 29.42 5.23
C THR A 409 -22.68 29.99 5.94
N SER A 410 -22.76 29.92 7.27
CA SER A 410 -23.82 30.58 8.07
C SER A 410 -23.85 32.08 7.83
N LYS A 411 -22.70 32.75 7.80
CA LYS A 411 -22.63 34.20 7.52
C LYS A 411 -23.09 34.57 6.11
N ILE A 412 -22.83 33.73 5.11
CA ILE A 412 -23.37 33.88 3.75
C ILE A 412 -24.90 33.73 3.76
N ASP A 413 -25.43 32.70 4.43
CA ASP A 413 -26.88 32.46 4.50
C ASP A 413 -27.60 33.57 5.29
N GLU A 414 -26.98 34.12 6.35
CA GLU A 414 -27.45 35.29 7.10
C GLU A 414 -27.45 36.58 6.24
N ALA A 415 -26.44 36.79 5.38
CA ALA A 415 -26.39 37.92 4.47
C ALA A 415 -27.48 37.82 3.39
N ILE A 416 -27.65 36.64 2.78
CA ILE A 416 -28.73 36.37 1.81
C ILE A 416 -30.12 36.60 2.43
N GLN A 417 -30.33 36.16 3.69
CA GLN A 417 -31.60 36.40 4.39
C GLN A 417 -31.87 37.89 4.63
N ARG A 418 -30.87 38.66 5.09
CA ARG A 418 -30.99 40.13 5.23
C ARG A 418 -31.33 40.82 3.91
N GLU A 419 -30.78 40.36 2.80
CA GLU A 419 -31.07 40.91 1.47
C GLU A 419 -32.48 40.56 0.99
N ASP A 420 -32.92 39.31 1.16
CA ASP A 420 -34.30 38.88 0.87
C ASP A 420 -35.33 39.67 1.71
N GLU A 421 -35.03 39.95 2.98
CA GLU A 421 -35.87 40.76 3.89
C GLU A 421 -35.93 42.24 3.47
N ASN A 422 -34.77 42.85 3.18
CA ASN A 422 -34.70 44.23 2.69
C ASN A 422 -35.40 44.39 1.33
N ALA A 423 -35.24 43.42 0.42
CA ALA A 423 -35.96 43.39 -0.85
C ALA A 423 -37.48 43.31 -0.63
N ALA A 424 -37.94 42.40 0.24
CA ALA A 424 -39.36 42.28 0.58
C ALA A 424 -39.93 43.59 1.18
N ALA A 425 -39.21 44.23 2.10
CA ALA A 425 -39.60 45.51 2.68
C ALA A 425 -39.74 46.62 1.62
N SER A 426 -38.82 46.68 0.66
CA SER A 426 -38.88 47.66 -0.45
C SER A 426 -40.08 47.46 -1.39
N VAL A 427 -40.51 46.20 -1.60
CA VAL A 427 -41.69 45.88 -2.42
C VAL A 427 -42.98 46.30 -1.70
N THR A 428 -43.08 46.05 -0.39
CA THR A 428 -44.22 46.50 0.41
C THR A 428 -44.36 48.02 0.40
N ALA A 429 -43.26 48.76 0.63
CA ALA A 429 -43.25 50.23 0.64
C ALA A 429 -43.66 50.86 -0.72
N ASN A 430 -43.37 50.20 -1.84
CA ASN A 430 -43.79 50.66 -3.16
C ASN A 430 -45.28 50.37 -3.45
N ASN A 431 -45.87 49.34 -2.84
CA ASN A 431 -47.28 49.01 -3.02
C ASN A 431 -48.20 49.94 -2.22
N GLU A 432 -47.82 50.34 -1.00
CA GLU A 432 -48.60 51.26 -0.16
C GLU A 432 -48.74 52.67 -0.77
N ASN A 433 -47.77 53.10 -1.59
CA ASN A 433 -47.85 54.35 -2.35
C ASN A 433 -48.74 54.28 -3.61
N ASN A 434 -49.25 53.10 -3.99
CA ASN A 434 -50.04 52.90 -5.20
C ASN A 434 -51.49 52.45 -4.93
N SER A 435 -51.89 52.37 -3.65
CA SER A 435 -53.25 52.02 -3.23
C SER A 435 -54.09 53.26 -2.92
N ASN A 436 -54.37 54.07 -3.94
CA ASN A 436 -55.25 55.24 -3.81
C ASN A 436 -56.18 55.45 -5.02
N GLU A 437 -56.75 54.36 -5.55
CA GLU A 437 -57.98 54.38 -6.35
C GLU A 437 -58.64 52.98 -6.41
N ALA A 438 -59.95 52.94 -6.71
CA ALA A 438 -60.80 51.75 -6.87
C ALA A 438 -61.21 50.94 -5.60
N GLU A 439 -62.22 51.49 -4.92
CA GLU A 439 -63.16 50.77 -4.05
C GLU A 439 -63.97 49.69 -4.81
N SER A 440 -64.18 48.50 -4.22
CA SER A 440 -65.41 47.65 -4.28
C SER A 440 -65.23 46.12 -4.43
N THR A 441 -66.01 45.39 -3.63
CA THR A 441 -66.58 44.02 -3.84
C THR A 441 -65.80 42.73 -3.48
N SER A 442 -66.11 42.24 -2.28
CA SER A 442 -66.61 40.88 -1.95
C SER A 442 -65.70 39.64 -1.70
N LEU A 443 -65.90 39.15 -0.46
CA LEU A 443 -66.02 37.76 0.03
C LEU A 443 -64.76 36.94 0.40
N PRO A 444 -64.82 36.17 1.52
CA PRO A 444 -63.68 35.46 2.08
C PRO A 444 -63.60 34.00 1.61
N THR A 445 -62.39 33.46 1.52
CA THR A 445 -62.17 32.00 1.47
C THR A 445 -60.98 31.62 2.34
N THR A 446 -61.13 30.54 3.10
CA THR A 446 -60.22 30.07 4.14
C THR A 446 -58.85 29.63 3.60
N PRO A 447 -57.73 29.85 4.34
CA PRO A 447 -56.43 29.34 3.96
C PRO A 447 -56.28 27.86 4.35
N THR A 448 -55.99 27.01 3.37
CA THR A 448 -55.52 25.63 3.59
C THR A 448 -53.99 25.64 3.58
N PRO A 449 -53.29 24.96 4.51
CA PRO A 449 -51.84 24.99 4.57
C PRO A 449 -51.20 24.06 3.53
N GLU A 450 -49.86 24.15 3.42
CA GLU A 450 -48.97 23.21 2.73
C GLU A 450 -49.00 23.18 1.19
N THR A 451 -48.35 24.19 0.57
CA THR A 451 -47.38 23.88 -0.49
C THR A 451 -46.11 24.70 -0.27
N ARG A 452 -45.04 24.02 0.16
CA ARG A 452 -43.69 24.60 0.32
C ARG A 452 -43.10 24.87 -1.06
N THR A 453 -43.54 25.94 -1.71
CA THR A 453 -43.04 26.39 -3.00
C THR A 453 -41.54 26.63 -2.89
N LYS A 454 -40.77 25.94 -3.74
CA LYS A 454 -39.35 26.22 -3.92
C LYS A 454 -39.22 27.64 -4.47
N ARG A 455 -38.97 28.62 -3.59
CA ARG A 455 -38.63 29.99 -3.99
C ARG A 455 -37.50 29.89 -5.03
N ARG A 456 -37.79 30.30 -6.27
CA ARG A 456 -36.75 30.61 -7.26
C ARG A 456 -36.09 31.89 -6.75
N THR A 457 -35.09 31.75 -5.88
CA THR A 457 -34.20 32.86 -5.51
C THR A 457 -33.70 33.52 -6.79
N SER A 458 -33.89 34.83 -6.89
CA SER A 458 -33.46 35.61 -8.05
C SER A 458 -31.96 35.40 -8.28
N PRO A 459 -31.50 35.16 -9.52
CA PRO A 459 -30.07 35.08 -9.83
C PRO A 459 -29.29 36.34 -9.43
N PHE A 460 -29.98 37.48 -9.26
CA PHE A 460 -29.42 38.81 -9.05
C PHE A 460 -28.98 39.10 -7.59
N ILE A 461 -29.34 38.26 -6.62
CA ILE A 461 -29.07 38.45 -5.17
C ILE A 461 -27.75 37.76 -4.76
N ARG A 462 -26.83 37.51 -5.71
CA ARG A 462 -25.58 36.75 -5.45
C ARG A 462 -24.30 37.60 -5.46
N ASP A 463 -24.41 38.86 -5.86
CA ASP A 463 -23.26 39.69 -6.24
C ASP A 463 -23.03 40.87 -5.28
N THR A 464 -23.55 40.83 -4.04
CA THR A 464 -23.24 41.87 -3.06
C THR A 464 -21.79 41.73 -2.54
N PRO A 465 -21.13 42.85 -2.20
CA PRO A 465 -19.72 42.83 -1.80
C PRO A 465 -19.48 42.04 -0.51
N GLU A 466 -20.47 41.99 0.40
CA GLU A 466 -20.41 41.19 1.63
C GLU A 466 -20.40 39.68 1.30
N ILE A 467 -21.31 39.22 0.45
CA ILE A 467 -21.38 37.83 0.02
C ILE A 467 -20.11 37.43 -0.77
N ALA A 468 -19.63 38.30 -1.67
CA ALA A 468 -18.41 38.05 -2.44
C ALA A 468 -17.17 37.90 -1.54
N PHE A 469 -17.00 38.78 -0.56
CA PHE A 469 -15.93 38.71 0.44
C PHE A 469 -15.99 37.41 1.26
N LEU A 470 -17.17 37.02 1.75
CA LEU A 470 -17.34 35.76 2.47
C LEU A 470 -17.05 34.53 1.59
N GLN A 471 -17.43 34.55 0.31
CA GLN A 471 -17.10 33.48 -0.65
C GLN A 471 -15.57 33.37 -0.87
N GLU A 472 -14.86 34.49 -0.92
CA GLU A 472 -13.39 34.51 -0.99
C GLU A 472 -12.76 33.90 0.27
N LEU A 473 -13.25 34.28 1.46
CA LEU A 473 -12.79 33.69 2.74
C LEU A 473 -13.11 32.18 2.86
N ARG A 474 -14.18 31.70 2.23
CA ARG A 474 -14.54 30.27 2.19
C ARG A 474 -13.58 29.40 1.37
N GLY A 475 -12.87 29.96 0.39
CA GLY A 475 -12.00 29.19 -0.51
C GLY A 475 -10.89 28.41 0.24
N ILE A 476 -10.50 27.23 -0.25
CA ILE A 476 -9.46 26.42 0.40
C ILE A 476 -8.09 27.08 0.21
N LEU A 477 -7.47 27.48 1.32
CA LEU A 477 -6.12 28.03 1.37
C LEU A 477 -5.10 26.92 1.01
N ARG A 478 -4.50 27.03 -0.18
CA ARG A 478 -3.58 26.01 -0.72
C ARG A 478 -2.27 25.98 0.06
N LYS A 479 -1.67 24.81 0.24
CA LYS A 479 -0.33 24.66 0.90
C LYS A 479 0.76 25.51 0.23
N SER A 480 0.60 25.84 -1.06
CA SER A 480 1.49 26.67 -1.88
C SER A 480 1.03 28.13 -2.03
N ALA A 481 0.00 28.58 -1.31
CA ALA A 481 -0.39 29.99 -1.30
C ALA A 481 0.76 30.88 -0.79
N LYS A 482 0.93 32.06 -1.39
CA LYS A 482 1.96 33.04 -0.99
C LYS A 482 1.68 33.56 0.41
N GLU A 483 2.68 34.17 1.04
CA GLU A 483 2.52 34.75 2.38
C GLU A 483 1.37 35.78 2.41
N GLU A 484 1.34 36.67 1.42
CA GLU A 484 0.35 37.75 1.30
C GLU A 484 -1.08 37.19 1.22
N ASP A 485 -1.32 36.19 0.37
CA ASP A 485 -2.61 35.50 0.23
C ASP A 485 -3.09 34.92 1.58
N ARG A 486 -2.16 34.47 2.44
CA ARG A 486 -2.48 33.92 3.76
C ARG A 486 -2.76 35.02 4.77
N VAL A 487 -2.02 36.12 4.73
CA VAL A 487 -2.22 37.28 5.62
C VAL A 487 -3.58 37.92 5.34
N GLU A 488 -3.93 38.16 4.07
CA GLU A 488 -5.24 38.71 3.70
C GLU A 488 -6.39 37.79 4.14
N LYS A 489 -6.23 36.48 3.97
CA LYS A 489 -7.17 35.48 4.47
C LYS A 489 -7.33 35.51 6.00
N MET A 490 -6.22 35.57 6.73
CA MET A 490 -6.21 35.63 8.19
C MET A 490 -6.79 36.95 8.71
N GLN A 491 -6.53 38.09 8.04
CA GLN A 491 -7.18 39.37 8.33
C GLN A 491 -8.71 39.26 8.16
N GLY A 492 -9.18 38.71 7.05
CA GLY A 492 -10.61 38.54 6.83
C GLY A 492 -11.25 37.60 7.85
N TRP A 493 -10.61 36.49 8.21
CA TRP A 493 -11.07 35.65 9.31
C TRP A 493 -11.07 36.38 10.67
N ALA A 494 -10.10 37.26 10.95
CA ALA A 494 -10.09 38.05 12.18
C ALA A 494 -11.28 39.03 12.27
N THR A 495 -11.81 39.52 11.13
CA THR A 495 -13.05 40.32 11.11
C THR A 495 -14.32 39.53 11.46
N LEU A 496 -14.27 38.20 11.43
CA LEU A 496 -15.39 37.32 11.77
C LEU A 496 -15.35 36.82 13.24
N LEU A 497 -14.41 37.31 14.06
CA LEU A 497 -14.36 37.02 15.49
C LEU A 497 -15.53 37.70 16.23
N ASP A 498 -16.21 36.94 17.09
CA ASP A 498 -17.25 37.48 17.97
C ASP A 498 -16.70 38.54 18.93
N GLN A 499 -17.57 39.40 19.45
CA GLN A 499 -17.17 40.51 20.35
C GLN A 499 -16.40 40.03 21.58
N ASP A 500 -16.76 38.87 22.13
CA ASP A 500 -16.08 38.24 23.28
C ASP A 500 -14.70 37.66 22.92
N ASN A 501 -14.48 37.33 21.64
CA ASN A 501 -13.25 36.77 21.10
C ASN A 501 -12.41 37.80 20.32
N LEU A 502 -12.82 39.07 20.33
CA LEU A 502 -12.17 40.12 19.55
C LEU A 502 -10.79 40.45 20.15
N VAL A 503 -9.77 40.36 19.31
CA VAL A 503 -8.37 40.66 19.64
C VAL A 503 -7.84 41.69 18.65
N SER A 504 -7.22 42.75 19.17
CA SER A 504 -6.49 43.78 18.43
C SER A 504 -5.06 43.80 18.93
N ILE A 505 -4.09 43.71 18.01
CA ILE A 505 -2.65 43.70 18.33
C ILE A 505 -2.01 44.95 17.73
N GLN A 506 -1.31 45.72 18.56
CA GLN A 506 -0.61 46.95 18.17
C GLN A 506 0.87 46.88 18.56
N LYS A 507 1.71 47.68 17.90
CA LYS A 507 3.12 47.81 18.27
C LYS A 507 3.27 48.59 19.58
N GLY A 508 4.04 48.04 20.51
CA GLY A 508 4.42 48.69 21.75
C GLY A 508 5.63 49.63 21.62
N PRO A 509 5.97 50.37 22.70
CA PRO A 509 7.04 51.38 22.70
C PRO A 509 8.45 50.84 22.42
N HIS A 510 8.65 49.53 22.57
CA HIS A 510 9.95 48.85 22.42
C HIS A 510 9.91 47.72 21.38
N ALA A 511 9.01 47.80 20.39
CA ALA A 511 8.86 46.82 19.30
C ALA A 511 10.11 46.59 18.43
N GLU A 512 11.12 47.46 18.54
CA GLU A 512 12.43 47.32 17.88
C GLU A 512 13.45 46.52 18.73
N ILE A 513 13.23 46.39 20.04
CA ILE A 513 14.18 45.77 20.99
C ILE A 513 13.69 44.39 21.44
N ALA A 514 12.41 44.28 21.78
CA ALA A 514 11.79 43.04 22.26
C ALA A 514 10.44 42.82 21.53
N PRO A 515 10.45 42.43 20.24
CA PRO A 515 9.29 42.60 19.35
C PRO A 515 8.04 41.83 19.77
N LEU A 516 8.20 40.64 20.36
CA LEU A 516 7.10 39.79 20.83
C LEU A 516 6.77 39.99 22.31
N GLN A 517 7.59 40.70 23.08
CA GLN A 517 7.39 40.86 24.51
C GLN A 517 6.13 41.68 24.81
N ILE A 518 5.23 41.11 25.60
CA ILE A 518 3.92 41.68 25.88
C ILE A 518 4.04 42.94 26.76
N GLY A 519 3.32 43.99 26.40
CA GLY A 519 3.41 45.32 26.99
C GLY A 519 4.61 46.16 26.54
N GLN A 520 5.64 45.55 25.93
CA GLN A 520 6.83 46.24 25.44
C GLN A 520 6.89 46.31 23.90
N GLY A 521 6.85 45.17 23.22
CA GLY A 521 6.82 45.06 21.76
C GLY A 521 5.43 44.87 21.17
N LEU A 522 4.55 44.13 21.86
CA LEU A 522 3.14 43.97 21.49
C LEU A 522 2.22 44.51 22.59
N ILE A 523 1.21 45.29 22.19
CA ILE A 523 0.09 45.72 23.03
C ILE A 523 -1.15 44.96 22.55
N LEU A 524 -1.70 44.13 23.42
CA LEU A 524 -2.91 43.35 23.17
C LEU A 524 -4.13 44.11 23.74
N GLN A 525 -5.22 44.18 22.97
CA GLN A 525 -6.48 44.83 23.38
C GLN A 525 -7.69 44.01 22.93
N GLY A 526 -8.79 44.06 23.68
CA GLY A 526 -10.06 43.39 23.36
C GLY A 526 -10.39 42.23 24.29
N ASN A 527 -11.65 41.81 24.30
CA ASN A 527 -12.18 40.82 25.26
C ASN A 527 -11.52 39.43 25.09
N GLY A 528 -11.15 39.07 23.87
CA GLY A 528 -10.49 37.79 23.56
C GLY A 528 -9.06 37.69 24.09
N VAL A 529 -8.48 38.78 24.63
CA VAL A 529 -7.13 38.79 25.20
C VAL A 529 -7.11 38.16 26.59
N SER A 530 -8.15 38.35 27.41
CA SER A 530 -8.19 37.88 28.81
C SER A 530 -8.62 36.42 28.98
N GLY A 531 -9.08 35.75 27.91
CA GLY A 531 -9.58 34.38 27.96
C GLY A 531 -8.52 33.32 27.70
N ASP A 532 -8.90 32.06 27.94
CA ASP A 532 -8.28 30.91 27.28
C ASP A 532 -8.42 31.05 25.75
N LEU A 533 -7.55 30.40 24.99
CA LEU A 533 -7.67 30.30 23.53
C LEU A 533 -8.82 29.36 23.12
N THR A 534 -10.04 29.54 23.65
CA THR A 534 -11.19 28.66 23.39
C THR A 534 -11.80 28.83 21.99
N SER A 535 -11.75 30.05 21.44
CA SER A 535 -12.31 30.36 20.11
C SER A 535 -11.70 29.49 19.00
N PRO A 536 -12.48 28.62 18.33
CA PRO A 536 -11.96 27.77 17.26
C PRO A 536 -11.47 28.58 16.05
N LEU A 537 -12.09 29.72 15.78
CA LEU A 537 -11.66 30.64 14.72
C LEU A 537 -10.28 31.24 15.04
N LEU A 538 -10.07 31.72 16.27
CA LEU A 538 -8.77 32.24 16.72
C LEU A 538 -7.70 31.16 16.70
N LYS A 539 -7.99 29.94 17.20
CA LYS A 539 -7.07 28.78 17.09
C LYS A 539 -6.70 28.52 15.62
N ASN A 540 -7.65 28.56 14.69
CA ASN A 540 -7.35 28.33 13.28
C ASN A 540 -6.50 29.45 12.65
N ILE A 541 -6.73 30.72 13.01
CA ILE A 541 -5.88 31.84 12.60
C ILE A 541 -4.45 31.61 13.09
N LEU A 542 -4.26 31.37 14.40
CA LEU A 542 -2.94 31.12 14.99
C LEU A 542 -2.27 29.86 14.40
N ARG A 543 -3.03 28.80 14.09
CA ARG A 543 -2.54 27.59 13.41
C ARG A 543 -2.01 27.89 12.00
N VAL A 544 -2.68 28.74 11.23
CA VAL A 544 -2.22 29.14 9.89
C VAL A 544 -1.02 30.08 10.01
N TYR A 545 -1.01 31.00 10.97
CA TYR A 545 0.12 31.87 11.29
C TYR A 545 1.40 31.08 11.64
N LEU A 546 1.32 30.04 12.48
CA LEU A 546 2.47 29.15 12.73
C LEU A 546 2.98 28.45 11.47
N SER A 547 2.16 28.33 10.42
CA SER A 547 2.55 27.75 9.12
C SER A 547 3.13 28.76 8.12
N THR A 548 3.13 30.05 8.45
CA THR A 548 3.78 31.13 7.67
C THR A 548 5.14 31.54 8.24
N LEU A 549 5.43 31.20 9.49
CA LEU A 549 6.74 31.44 10.09
C LEU A 549 7.84 30.57 9.44
N PRO A 550 9.08 31.06 9.35
CA PRO A 550 10.20 30.29 8.84
C PRO A 550 10.49 29.09 9.76
N LYS A 551 10.84 27.95 9.15
CA LYS A 551 11.20 26.72 9.88
C LYS A 551 12.65 26.80 10.36
N GLU A 552 12.92 27.67 11.32
CA GLU A 552 14.20 27.72 12.00
C GLU A 552 14.18 26.76 13.20
N THR A 553 15.27 26.02 13.36
CA THR A 553 15.48 25.12 14.49
C THR A 553 16.19 25.87 15.59
N SER A 554 15.51 26.14 16.71
CA SER A 554 16.14 26.70 17.90
C SER A 554 16.93 25.64 18.65
N ASP A 555 18.15 25.96 19.07
CA ASP A 555 18.98 25.09 19.92
C ASP A 555 18.36 24.87 21.31
N MET A 556 17.36 25.68 21.70
CA MET A 556 16.65 25.57 22.98
C MET A 556 15.70 24.36 23.06
N GLY A 557 15.64 23.52 22.03
CA GLY A 557 14.89 22.26 22.03
C GLY A 557 13.37 22.40 21.94
N MET A 558 12.84 23.63 21.88
CA MET A 558 11.47 23.90 21.46
C MET A 558 11.44 24.06 19.93
N ASP A 559 10.37 23.60 19.29
CA ASP A 559 10.14 23.76 17.85
C ASP A 559 8.72 24.26 17.55
N LEU A 560 8.49 24.74 16.32
CA LEU A 560 7.17 25.18 15.86
C LEU A 560 6.13 24.04 15.97
N THR A 561 6.54 22.78 15.88
CA THR A 561 5.65 21.62 16.07
C THR A 561 5.14 21.52 17.51
N THR A 562 6.00 21.81 18.49
CA THR A 562 5.65 21.83 19.92
C THR A 562 4.67 22.96 20.25
N ILE A 563 4.89 24.17 19.75
CA ILE A 563 3.94 25.29 19.91
C ILE A 563 2.59 24.97 19.24
N ARG A 564 2.62 24.46 18.00
CA ARG A 564 1.41 24.01 17.28
C ARG A 564 0.68 22.90 18.04
N LYS A 565 1.41 21.99 18.68
CA LYS A 565 0.85 20.91 19.50
C LYS A 565 0.22 21.42 20.79
N LYS A 566 0.84 22.39 21.48
CA LYS A 566 0.23 23.07 22.63
C LYS A 566 -1.06 23.79 22.22
N LEU A 567 -1.04 24.49 21.07
CA LEU A 567 -2.17 25.25 20.53
C LEU A 567 -3.38 24.37 20.16
N LEU A 568 -3.14 23.19 19.60
CA LEU A 568 -4.22 22.31 19.12
C LEU A 568 -4.70 21.32 20.19
N LEU A 569 -3.87 20.94 21.15
CA LEU A 569 -4.25 20.07 22.28
C LEU A 569 -4.65 20.88 23.53
N ASP A 570 -5.10 22.13 23.35
CA ASP A 570 -5.63 23.04 24.37
C ASP A 570 -4.76 23.16 25.63
N ARG A 571 -3.43 23.18 25.44
CA ARG A 571 -2.43 23.30 26.52
C ARG A 571 -2.05 24.74 26.85
N TYR A 572 -2.73 25.72 26.23
CA TYR A 572 -2.64 27.15 26.58
C TYR A 572 -3.88 27.56 27.37
N THR A 573 -3.92 27.11 28.62
CA THR A 573 -4.83 27.65 29.64
C THR A 573 -4.34 29.02 30.11
N SER A 574 -5.27 29.85 30.57
CA SER A 574 -4.99 31.01 31.38
C SER A 574 -4.51 30.57 32.77
N ASP A 575 -3.40 31.13 33.21
CA ASP A 575 -2.91 31.05 34.58
C ASP A 575 -3.26 32.36 35.31
N GLU A 576 -3.06 32.43 36.63
CA GLU A 576 -3.32 33.64 37.45
C GLU A 576 -2.58 34.92 36.98
N ARG A 577 -1.65 34.81 36.02
CA ARG A 577 -0.76 35.89 35.56
C ARG A 577 -0.86 36.21 34.08
N PHE A 578 -1.26 35.25 33.25
CA PHE A 578 -1.19 35.33 31.79
C PHE A 578 -2.34 34.56 31.16
N SER A 579 -2.93 35.12 30.11
CA SER A 579 -3.95 34.44 29.32
C SER A 579 -3.37 33.35 28.41
N GLY A 580 -4.23 32.53 27.80
CA GLY A 580 -3.79 31.52 26.83
C GLY A 580 -3.08 32.13 25.62
N LEU A 581 -3.50 33.32 25.18
CA LEU A 581 -2.83 34.05 24.08
C LEU A 581 -1.46 34.60 24.52
N GLU A 582 -1.36 35.09 25.76
CA GLU A 582 -0.11 35.61 26.30
C GLU A 582 0.93 34.49 26.49
N ASN A 583 0.51 33.35 27.03
CA ASN A 583 1.33 32.14 27.15
C ASN A 583 1.81 31.64 25.77
N PHE A 584 0.95 31.70 24.73
CA PHE A 584 1.34 31.38 23.35
C PHE A 584 2.41 32.32 22.79
N LEU A 585 2.29 33.63 23.04
CA LEU A 585 3.27 34.62 22.58
C LEU A 585 4.60 34.52 23.34
N GLN A 586 4.57 34.15 24.62
CA GLN A 586 5.77 33.91 25.41
C GLN A 586 6.55 32.67 24.92
N ASP A 587 5.88 31.56 24.63
CA ASP A 587 6.51 30.39 23.99
C ASP A 587 7.10 30.76 22.62
N LEU A 588 6.44 31.65 21.86
CA LEU A 588 6.92 32.10 20.54
C LEU A 588 8.16 32.99 20.63
N ASP A 589 8.20 33.89 21.63
CA ASP A 589 9.36 34.74 21.94
C ASP A 589 10.59 33.91 22.35
N LEU A 590 10.38 32.86 23.15
CA LEU A 590 11.42 31.91 23.54
C LEU A 590 11.90 31.03 22.38
N LEU A 591 11.04 30.75 21.39
CA LEU A 591 11.38 29.91 20.24
C LEU A 591 12.20 30.67 19.19
N LEU A 592 11.81 31.89 18.85
CA LEU A 592 12.39 32.65 17.75
C LEU A 592 13.61 33.45 18.20
N PRO A 593 14.74 33.43 17.46
CA PRO A 593 15.92 34.21 17.85
C PRO A 593 15.68 35.71 17.68
N GLY A 594 16.04 36.49 18.70
CA GLY A 594 15.85 37.95 18.72
C GLY A 594 16.82 38.72 17.84
N GLU A 595 18.07 38.24 17.73
CA GLU A 595 19.10 38.84 16.87
C GLU A 595 19.24 38.05 15.56
N SER A 596 19.32 38.76 14.43
CA SER A 596 19.80 38.17 13.18
C SER A 596 21.27 38.52 13.00
N GLU A 597 22.14 37.52 12.92
CA GLU A 597 23.58 37.71 12.67
C GLU A 597 23.88 38.40 11.32
N ARG A 598 22.88 38.53 10.44
CA ARG A 598 23.01 39.11 9.10
C ARG A 598 22.49 40.54 9.07
N ILE A 599 23.41 41.49 8.93
CA ILE A 599 23.13 42.91 8.70
C ILE A 599 22.12 43.06 7.54
N GLY A 600 20.94 43.61 7.85
CA GLY A 600 19.87 43.86 6.88
C GLY A 600 18.78 42.78 6.79
N VAL A 601 18.87 41.68 7.55
CA VAL A 601 17.78 40.69 7.67
C VAL A 601 16.91 41.03 8.89
N ILE A 602 15.58 41.06 8.70
CA ILE A 602 14.62 41.25 9.79
C ILE A 602 14.72 40.05 10.74
N SER A 603 14.83 40.27 12.05
CA SER A 603 14.89 39.14 12.99
C SER A 603 13.59 38.33 12.97
N PRO A 604 13.63 37.00 13.13
CA PRO A 604 12.43 36.16 13.13
C PRO A 604 11.38 36.60 14.14
N GLN A 605 11.78 37.06 15.34
CA GLN A 605 10.87 37.68 16.32
C GLN A 605 10.17 38.93 15.75
N LYS A 606 10.92 39.85 15.11
CA LYS A 606 10.35 41.08 14.54
C LYS A 606 9.39 40.78 13.39
N TYR A 607 9.77 39.86 12.50
CA TYR A 607 8.89 39.40 11.43
C TYR A 607 7.61 38.76 11.98
N ALA A 608 7.72 37.91 12.99
CA ALA A 608 6.59 37.28 13.67
C ALA A 608 5.64 38.31 14.33
N ALA A 609 6.19 39.32 15.01
CA ALA A 609 5.45 40.41 15.62
C ALA A 609 4.76 41.31 14.58
N ASP A 610 5.47 41.71 13.53
CA ASP A 610 4.94 42.51 12.41
C ASP A 610 3.79 41.78 11.71
N LEU A 611 3.90 40.47 11.56
CA LEU A 611 2.87 39.61 10.96
C LEU A 611 1.62 39.51 11.84
N LEU A 612 1.76 39.39 13.17
CA LEU A 612 0.63 39.42 14.11
C LEU A 612 -0.09 40.77 14.09
N VAL A 613 0.66 41.87 14.14
CA VAL A 613 0.10 43.21 14.01
C VAL A 613 -0.65 43.33 12.69
N ARG A 614 -0.06 42.90 11.55
CA ARG A 614 -0.76 42.92 10.25
C ARG A 614 -2.06 42.11 10.26
N ILE A 615 -2.12 40.95 10.92
CA ILE A 615 -3.33 40.11 10.95
C ILE A 615 -4.44 40.73 11.80
N PHE A 616 -4.11 41.26 12.98
CA PHE A 616 -5.07 41.75 13.98
C PHE A 616 -5.21 43.28 14.05
N GLN A 617 -4.56 44.02 13.15
CA GLN A 617 -4.75 45.46 13.02
C GLN A 617 -6.13 45.73 12.44
N LYS A 618 -6.99 46.34 13.27
CA LYS A 618 -8.33 46.79 12.90
C LYS A 618 -8.27 47.71 11.67
N ARG A 619 -8.93 47.31 10.58
CA ARG A 619 -9.20 48.18 9.42
C ARG A 619 -10.36 49.13 9.70
#